data_AF-A0A2U3MVR6-F1
#
_entry.id   AF-A0A2U3MVR6-F1
#
_cell.length_a   1.000
_cell.length_b   1.000
_cell.length_c   1.000
_cell.angle_alpha   90.00
_cell.angle_beta   90.00
_cell.angle_gamma   90.00
#
_symmetry.space_group_name_H-M   'P 1'
#
loop_
_entity.id
_entity.type
_entity.pdbx_description
1 polymer ?
#
loop_
_entity_poly.entity_id
_entity_poly.type
_entity_poly.pdbx_seq_one_letter_code
_entity_poly.pdbx_strand_id
1 'polypeptide(L)'
;MVLDNDQLKGQFNYNILKTDQDGFSLNVNNQNEVIRGVVTIAVKAVQYAAYIKENKEISERHVEQEKEQSSQKELAQKAMDIRKKELDDEKNKQVERLNQTWDQFTDEQKAKLKQDQTDWFEKRDIDCKVISQRSIHDIPDSELEIYQKQSDYWDNTMRAENREMEYSKCFSKRTQERIVYLNNVFN
;
A
#
# COMPACT_ATOMS: atom_id res chain seq x y z
N MET A 1 -33.21 21.67 -32.83
CA MET A 1 -32.98 22.68 -31.76
C MET A 1 -31.64 22.41 -31.09
N VAL A 2 -31.00 23.41 -30.48
CA VAL A 2 -29.70 23.28 -29.77
C VAL A 2 -29.84 23.88 -28.37
N LEU A 3 -29.28 23.21 -27.36
CA LEU A 3 -29.18 23.72 -26.00
C LEU A 3 -27.93 24.58 -25.88
N ASP A 4 -28.07 25.86 -25.51
CA ASP A 4 -26.98 26.82 -25.37
C ASP A 4 -27.34 27.84 -24.28
N ASN A 5 -26.43 28.06 -23.31
CA ASN A 5 -26.63 28.93 -22.13
C ASN A 5 -28.00 28.72 -21.45
N ASP A 6 -28.31 27.49 -21.06
CA ASP A 6 -29.58 27.09 -20.41
C ASP A 6 -30.85 27.41 -21.22
N GLN A 7 -30.72 27.65 -22.53
CA GLN A 7 -31.84 27.93 -23.43
C GLN A 7 -31.89 26.94 -24.58
N LEU A 8 -33.10 26.43 -24.86
CA LEU A 8 -33.36 25.63 -26.05
C LEU A 8 -33.64 26.56 -27.23
N LYS A 9 -32.68 26.69 -28.13
CA LYS A 9 -32.76 27.57 -29.30
C LYS A 9 -33.13 26.79 -30.56
N GLY A 10 -33.99 27.34 -31.39
CA GLY A 10 -34.46 26.71 -32.63
C GLY A 10 -35.09 27.71 -33.60
N GLN A 11 -35.08 27.36 -34.88
CA GLN A 11 -35.83 28.09 -35.90
C GLN A 11 -37.23 27.50 -36.04
N PHE A 12 -38.24 28.36 -36.10
CA PHE A 12 -39.64 27.97 -36.15
C PHE A 12 -40.26 28.49 -37.43
N ASN A 13 -40.77 27.60 -38.27
CA ASN A 13 -41.56 27.96 -39.44
C ASN A 13 -43.05 27.95 -39.09
N TYR A 14 -43.76 29.03 -39.39
CA TYR A 14 -45.21 29.12 -39.20
C TYR A 14 -45.88 29.48 -40.52
N ASN A 15 -47.01 28.83 -40.79
CA ASN A 15 -47.85 29.16 -41.94
C ASN A 15 -49.10 29.90 -41.43
N ILE A 16 -49.38 31.07 -42.02
CA ILE A 16 -50.61 31.81 -41.76
C ILE A 16 -51.59 31.51 -42.90
N LEU A 17 -52.70 30.87 -42.56
CA LEU A 17 -53.78 30.57 -43.49
C LEU A 17 -54.93 31.54 -43.23
N LYS A 18 -55.30 32.33 -44.25
CA LYS A 18 -56.50 33.18 -44.18
C LYS A 18 -57.73 32.31 -44.41
N THR A 19 -58.65 32.30 -43.45
CA THR A 19 -59.94 31.65 -43.62
C THR A 19 -60.97 32.61 -44.23
N ASP A 20 -61.96 32.03 -44.87
CA ASP A 20 -63.05 32.65 -45.62
C ASP A 20 -64.07 33.43 -44.75
N GLN A 21 -63.96 33.35 -43.42
CA GLN A 21 -64.77 34.11 -42.45
C GLN A 21 -63.94 35.11 -41.63
N ASP A 22 -62.99 35.82 -42.27
CA ASP A 22 -62.11 36.83 -41.64
C ASP A 22 -61.27 36.35 -40.43
N GLY A 23 -61.19 35.04 -40.21
CA GLY A 23 -60.31 34.44 -39.20
C GLY A 23 -58.92 34.15 -39.74
N PHE A 24 -57.87 34.43 -38.96
CA PHE A 24 -56.53 33.93 -39.24
C PHE A 24 -56.31 32.60 -38.52
N SER A 25 -55.87 31.58 -39.26
CA SER A 25 -55.43 30.30 -38.72
C SER A 25 -53.90 30.26 -38.71
N LEU A 26 -53.30 30.09 -37.54
CA LEU A 26 -51.87 29.85 -37.37
C LEU A 26 -51.62 28.34 -37.28
N ASN A 27 -50.86 27.79 -38.22
CA ASN A 27 -50.40 26.40 -38.15
C ASN A 27 -48.91 26.35 -37.82
N VAL A 28 -48.56 25.74 -36.68
CA VAL A 28 -47.19 25.63 -36.17
C VAL A 28 -46.73 24.18 -36.29
N ASN A 29 -45.99 23.87 -37.37
CA ASN A 29 -45.48 22.52 -37.65
C ASN A 29 -44.27 22.09 -36.79
N ASN A 30 -43.82 22.95 -35.85
CA ASN A 30 -42.58 22.74 -35.10
C ASN A 30 -42.75 21.96 -33.78
N GLN A 31 -43.96 21.44 -33.50
CA GLN A 31 -44.26 20.74 -32.23
C GLN A 31 -43.31 19.57 -31.96
N ASN A 32 -42.98 18.79 -33.00
CA ASN A 32 -42.08 17.64 -32.87
C ASN A 32 -40.65 18.03 -32.46
N GLU A 33 -40.17 19.17 -32.94
CA GLU A 33 -38.83 19.67 -32.61
C GLU A 33 -38.77 20.21 -31.16
N VAL A 34 -39.84 20.87 -30.69
CA VAL A 34 -39.99 21.26 -29.29
C VAL A 34 -40.00 20.03 -28.39
N ILE A 35 -40.81 19.02 -28.73
CA ILE A 35 -40.93 17.77 -27.98
C ILE A 35 -39.57 17.05 -27.91
N ARG A 36 -38.84 16.94 -29.02
CA ARG A 36 -37.48 16.35 -29.05
C ARG A 36 -36.49 17.11 -28.17
N GLY A 37 -36.55 18.44 -28.18
CA GLY A 37 -35.69 19.27 -27.33
C GLY A 37 -35.96 19.07 -25.84
N VAL A 38 -37.24 19.03 -25.44
CA VAL A 38 -37.64 18.73 -24.05
C VAL A 38 -37.22 17.32 -23.63
N VAL A 39 -37.42 16.32 -24.50
CA VAL A 39 -36.95 14.94 -24.25
C VAL A 39 -35.44 14.91 -24.07
N THR A 40 -34.68 15.66 -24.87
CA THR A 40 -33.22 15.74 -24.75
C THR A 40 -32.80 16.32 -23.39
N ILE A 41 -33.44 17.39 -22.95
CA ILE A 41 -33.18 18.00 -21.63
C ILE A 41 -33.52 17.02 -20.50
N ALA A 42 -34.65 16.33 -20.59
CA ALA A 42 -35.05 15.34 -19.58
C ALA A 42 -34.05 14.17 -19.49
N VAL A 43 -33.61 13.63 -20.63
CA VAL A 43 -32.58 12.58 -20.68
C VAL A 43 -31.28 13.10 -20.05
N LYS A 44 -30.85 14.32 -20.40
CA LYS A 44 -29.62 14.92 -19.85
C LYS A 44 -29.71 15.17 -18.34
N ALA A 45 -30.86 15.61 -17.84
CA ALA A 45 -31.08 15.81 -16.41
C ALA A 45 -30.99 14.48 -15.62
N VAL A 46 -31.59 13.41 -16.16
CA VAL A 46 -31.47 12.07 -15.56
C VAL A 46 -30.02 11.58 -15.59
N GLN A 47 -29.32 11.73 -16.72
CA GLN A 47 -27.89 11.38 -16.84
C GLN A 47 -27.04 12.15 -15.83
N TYR A 48 -27.28 13.45 -15.66
CA TYR A 48 -26.56 14.29 -14.71
C TYR A 48 -26.84 13.89 -13.25
N ALA A 49 -28.09 13.60 -12.90
CA ALA A 49 -28.44 13.11 -11.56
C ALA A 49 -27.77 11.76 -11.25
N ALA A 50 -27.72 10.85 -12.23
CA ALA A 50 -27.00 9.58 -12.11
C ALA A 50 -25.49 9.81 -11.90
N TYR A 51 -24.88 10.72 -12.67
CA TYR A 51 -23.47 11.10 -12.53
C TYR A 51 -23.13 11.70 -11.15
N ILE A 52 -23.96 12.63 -10.65
CA ILE A 52 -23.78 13.19 -9.28
C ILE A 52 -23.83 12.07 -8.24
N LYS A 53 -24.81 11.16 -8.36
CA LYS A 53 -24.98 10.05 -7.42
C LYS A 53 -23.77 9.12 -7.44
N GLU A 54 -23.32 8.71 -8.63
CA GLU A 54 -22.14 7.86 -8.79
C GLU A 54 -20.87 8.50 -8.21
N ASN A 55 -20.64 9.79 -8.49
CA ASN A 55 -19.50 10.52 -7.93
C ASN A 55 -19.54 10.59 -6.40
N LYS A 56 -20.74 10.77 -5.82
CA LYS A 56 -20.91 10.76 -4.38
C LYS A 56 -20.57 9.38 -3.80
N GLU A 57 -21.09 8.30 -4.39
CA GLU A 57 -20.79 6.92 -3.97
C GLU A 57 -19.30 6.59 -4.10
N ILE A 58 -18.63 7.05 -5.17
CA ILE A 58 -17.18 6.92 -5.34
C ILE A 58 -16.44 7.67 -4.22
N SER A 59 -16.81 8.92 -3.96
CA SER A 59 -16.18 9.72 -2.91
C SER A 59 -16.36 9.11 -1.52
N GLU A 60 -17.55 8.60 -1.20
CA GLU A 60 -17.83 7.95 0.09
C GLU A 60 -17.01 6.67 0.26
N ARG A 61 -16.93 5.83 -0.78
CA ARG A 61 -16.07 4.63 -0.78
C ARG A 61 -14.60 4.96 -0.62
N HIS A 62 -14.11 6.01 -1.26
CA HIS A 62 -12.72 6.46 -1.08
C HIS A 62 -12.43 6.84 0.38
N VAL A 63 -13.31 7.59 1.03
CA VAL A 63 -13.14 7.97 2.44
C VAL A 63 -13.13 6.73 3.35
N GLU A 64 -13.98 5.74 3.08
CA GLU A 64 -14.00 4.49 3.85
C GLU A 64 -12.72 3.66 3.65
N GLN A 65 -12.28 3.51 2.40
CA GLN A 65 -11.03 2.82 2.05
C GLN A 65 -9.80 3.49 2.67
N GLU A 66 -9.73 4.82 2.65
CA GLU A 66 -8.63 5.58 3.27
C GLU A 66 -8.57 5.34 4.79
N LYS A 67 -9.73 5.30 5.46
CA LYS A 67 -9.80 4.98 6.90
C LYS A 67 -9.33 3.57 7.19
N GLU A 68 -9.80 2.60 6.41
CA GLU A 68 -9.39 1.20 6.56
C GLU A 68 -7.89 1.05 6.31
N GLN A 69 -7.38 1.60 5.21
CA GLN A 69 -5.95 1.58 4.86
C GLN A 69 -5.10 2.23 5.96
N SER A 70 -5.54 3.37 6.51
CA SER A 70 -4.83 4.03 7.60
C SER A 70 -4.82 3.18 8.88
N SER A 71 -5.94 2.53 9.21
CA SER A 71 -6.03 1.66 10.39
C SER A 71 -5.15 0.42 10.24
N GLN A 72 -5.16 -0.21 9.07
CA GLN A 72 -4.31 -1.38 8.78
C GLN A 72 -2.83 -1.02 8.80
N LYS A 73 -2.46 0.14 8.25
CA LYS A 73 -1.09 0.64 8.32
C LYS A 73 -0.63 0.87 9.76
N GLU A 74 -1.46 1.48 10.60
CA GLU A 74 -1.14 1.69 12.02
C GLU A 74 -0.98 0.36 12.77
N LEU A 75 -1.86 -0.60 12.53
CA LEU A 75 -1.76 -1.93 13.12
C LEU A 75 -0.49 -2.66 12.67
N ALA A 76 -0.16 -2.60 11.38
CA ALA A 76 1.05 -3.18 10.82
C ALA A 76 2.30 -2.54 11.42
N GLN A 77 2.33 -1.21 11.59
CA GLN A 77 3.44 -0.51 12.25
C GLN A 77 3.61 -0.98 13.70
N LYS A 78 2.52 -1.06 14.48
CA LYS A 78 2.59 -1.56 15.87
C LYS A 78 3.13 -2.98 15.97
N ALA A 79 2.73 -3.85 15.04
CA ALA A 79 3.24 -5.22 14.99
C ALA A 79 4.75 -5.26 14.68
N MET A 80 5.21 -4.38 13.77
CA MET A 80 6.63 -4.21 13.46
C MET A 80 7.42 -3.69 14.65
N ASP A 81 6.93 -2.64 15.32
CA ASP A 81 7.59 -2.03 16.48
C ASP A 81 7.81 -3.05 17.62
N ILE A 82 6.77 -3.83 17.93
CA ILE A 82 6.84 -4.89 18.96
C ILE A 82 7.89 -5.92 18.55
N ARG A 83 7.81 -6.42 17.32
CA ARG A 83 8.71 -7.47 16.84
C ARG A 83 10.15 -6.99 16.73
N LYS A 84 10.37 -5.74 16.31
CA LYS A 84 11.68 -5.12 16.26
C LYS A 84 12.32 -5.06 17.63
N LYS A 85 11.57 -4.64 18.65
CA LYS A 85 12.03 -4.63 20.04
C LYS A 85 12.46 -6.02 20.51
N GLU A 86 11.66 -7.05 20.23
CA GLU A 86 12.02 -8.44 20.56
C GLU A 86 13.33 -8.88 19.89
N LEU A 87 13.50 -8.54 18.62
CA LEU A 87 14.70 -8.88 17.84
C LEU A 87 15.94 -8.13 18.33
N ASP A 88 15.80 -6.87 18.71
CA ASP A 88 16.90 -6.08 19.27
C ASP A 88 17.31 -6.61 20.65
N ASP A 89 16.35 -6.97 21.50
CA ASP A 89 16.61 -7.63 22.78
C ASP A 89 17.28 -8.99 22.60
N GLU A 90 16.84 -9.79 21.63
CA GLU A 90 17.46 -11.06 21.28
C GLU A 90 18.90 -10.87 20.80
N LYS A 91 19.11 -9.95 19.85
CA LYS A 91 20.42 -9.62 19.30
C LYS A 91 21.40 -9.23 20.40
N ASN A 92 20.99 -8.35 21.31
CA ASN A 92 21.81 -7.92 22.44
C ASN A 92 22.19 -9.10 23.36
N LYS A 93 21.22 -9.98 23.68
CA LYS A 93 21.48 -11.20 24.46
C LYS A 93 22.47 -12.13 23.77
N GLN A 94 22.39 -12.29 22.44
CA GLN A 94 23.33 -13.14 21.71
C GLN A 94 24.74 -12.54 21.68
N VAL A 95 24.87 -11.22 21.54
CA VAL A 95 26.19 -10.54 21.65
C VAL A 95 26.80 -10.75 23.03
N GLU A 96 26.00 -10.56 24.10
CA GLU A 96 26.47 -10.75 25.47
C GLU A 96 26.95 -12.20 25.70
N ARG A 97 26.15 -13.19 25.26
CA ARG A 97 26.52 -14.61 25.35
C ARG A 97 27.77 -14.95 24.54
N LEU A 98 27.94 -14.36 23.35
CA LEU A 98 29.14 -14.56 22.53
C LEU A 98 30.37 -14.04 23.25
N ASN A 99 30.28 -12.85 23.87
CA ASN A 99 31.39 -12.28 24.64
C ASN A 99 31.70 -13.14 25.87
N GLN A 100 30.69 -13.57 26.62
CA GLN A 100 30.87 -14.48 27.75
C GLN A 100 31.53 -15.80 27.34
N THR A 101 31.14 -16.36 26.19
CA THR A 101 31.75 -17.57 25.62
C THR A 101 33.21 -17.33 25.25
N TRP A 102 33.50 -16.18 24.62
CA TRP A 102 34.86 -15.79 24.29
C TRP A 102 35.74 -15.60 25.53
N ASP A 103 35.19 -15.05 26.60
CA ASP A 103 35.92 -14.77 27.84
C ASP A 103 36.34 -16.02 28.59
N GLN A 104 35.66 -17.16 28.39
CA GLN A 104 36.01 -18.45 28.98
C GLN A 104 37.31 -19.04 28.42
N PHE A 105 37.78 -18.58 27.25
CA PHE A 105 39.02 -19.07 26.67
C PHE A 105 40.27 -18.48 27.33
N THR A 106 41.33 -19.29 27.39
CA THR A 106 42.67 -18.82 27.77
C THR A 106 43.26 -17.91 26.69
N ASP A 107 44.30 -17.14 27.04
CA ASP A 107 44.96 -16.25 26.08
C ASP A 107 45.55 -17.00 24.87
N GLU A 108 46.03 -18.22 25.08
CA GLU A 108 46.57 -19.08 24.02
C GLU A 108 45.46 -19.56 23.06
N GLN A 109 44.30 -19.92 23.60
CA GLN A 109 43.11 -20.27 22.82
C GLN A 109 42.59 -19.06 22.03
N LYS A 110 42.51 -17.89 22.68
CA LYS A 110 42.13 -16.63 22.03
C LYS A 110 43.09 -16.26 20.90
N ALA A 111 44.40 -16.43 21.10
CA ALA A 111 45.41 -16.16 20.07
C ALA A 111 45.22 -17.05 18.83
N LYS A 112 44.87 -18.33 19.02
CA LYS A 112 44.58 -19.27 17.92
C LYS A 112 43.31 -18.92 17.16
N LEU A 113 42.28 -18.43 17.84
CA LEU A 113 40.97 -18.12 17.25
C LEU A 113 40.81 -16.69 16.76
N LYS A 114 41.73 -15.77 17.07
CA LYS A 114 41.57 -14.34 16.83
C LYS A 114 41.23 -14.01 15.37
N GLN A 115 42.00 -14.56 14.42
CA GLN A 115 41.77 -14.29 13.00
C GLN A 115 40.43 -14.88 12.53
N ASP A 116 40.14 -16.14 12.87
CA ASP A 116 38.88 -16.81 12.55
C ASP A 116 37.67 -16.04 13.12
N GLN A 117 37.79 -15.50 14.33
CA GLN A 117 36.73 -14.70 14.94
C GLN A 117 36.53 -13.36 14.23
N THR A 118 37.62 -12.68 13.83
CA THR A 118 37.55 -11.45 13.03
C THR A 118 36.91 -11.68 11.66
N ASP A 119 37.38 -12.69 10.93
CA ASP A 119 36.85 -13.04 9.61
C ASP A 119 35.37 -13.45 9.71
N TRP A 120 35.02 -14.17 10.77
CA TRP A 120 33.63 -14.55 11.02
C TRP A 120 32.73 -13.34 11.26
N PHE A 121 33.17 -12.33 12.02
CA PHE A 121 32.38 -11.10 12.23
C PHE A 121 32.11 -10.38 10.92
N GLU A 122 33.14 -10.19 10.09
CA GLU A 122 33.00 -9.54 8.78
C GLU A 122 32.06 -10.33 7.87
N LYS A 123 32.27 -11.64 7.76
CA LYS A 123 31.42 -12.51 6.95
C LYS A 123 29.96 -12.47 7.42
N ARG A 124 29.70 -12.59 8.73
CA ARG A 124 28.35 -12.51 9.28
C ARG A 124 27.66 -11.21 8.88
N ASP A 125 28.35 -10.08 9.07
CA ASP A 125 27.75 -8.77 8.83
C ASP A 125 27.46 -8.55 7.34
N ILE A 126 28.33 -9.01 6.45
CA ILE A 126 28.10 -8.96 5.00
C ILE A 126 26.95 -9.90 4.60
N ASP A 127 27.01 -11.17 4.99
CA ASP A 127 25.99 -12.17 4.66
C ASP A 127 24.60 -11.71 5.13
N CYS A 128 24.50 -11.20 6.36
CA CYS A 128 23.23 -10.73 6.90
C CYS A 128 22.72 -9.45 6.22
N LYS A 129 23.60 -8.55 5.75
CA LYS A 129 23.20 -7.40 4.92
C LYS A 129 22.67 -7.81 3.55
N VAL A 130 23.22 -8.87 2.96
CA VAL A 130 22.75 -9.40 1.68
C VAL A 130 21.41 -10.11 1.85
N ILE A 131 21.29 -10.98 2.86
CA ILE A 131 20.06 -11.73 3.14
C ILE A 131 18.90 -10.79 3.46
N SER A 132 19.14 -9.71 4.22
CA SER A 132 18.08 -8.78 4.61
C SER A 132 17.51 -7.95 3.46
N GLN A 133 18.14 -7.97 2.29
CA GLN A 133 17.64 -7.30 1.08
C GLN A 133 16.64 -8.14 0.28
N ARG A 134 16.41 -9.40 0.67
CA ARG A 134 15.45 -10.29 0.00
C ARG A 134 14.06 -9.67 -0.02
N SER A 135 13.38 -9.75 -1.17
CA SER A 135 12.01 -9.26 -1.28
C SER A 135 11.08 -10.12 -0.42
N ILE A 136 10.09 -9.49 0.21
CA ILE A 136 9.06 -10.21 0.96
C ILE A 136 8.30 -11.20 0.07
N HIS A 137 8.13 -10.85 -1.21
CA HIS A 137 7.44 -11.68 -2.19
C HIS A 137 8.25 -12.90 -2.64
N ASP A 138 9.55 -12.95 -2.31
CA ASP A 138 10.40 -14.11 -2.58
C ASP A 138 10.38 -15.10 -1.40
N ILE A 139 9.78 -14.73 -0.26
CA ILE A 139 9.70 -15.56 0.94
C ILE A 139 8.42 -16.40 0.88
N PRO A 140 8.50 -17.73 1.09
CA PRO A 140 7.30 -18.58 1.14
C PRO A 140 6.32 -18.11 2.23
N ASP A 141 5.01 -18.18 1.97
CA ASP A 141 3.97 -17.79 2.93
C ASP A 141 4.08 -18.49 4.30
N SER A 142 4.62 -19.71 4.32
CA SER A 142 4.87 -20.48 5.54
C SER A 142 6.01 -19.91 6.39
N GLU A 143 6.92 -19.15 5.79
CA GLU A 143 8.06 -18.50 6.45
C GLU A 143 7.77 -17.04 6.81
N LEU A 144 6.72 -16.44 6.24
CA LEU A 144 6.33 -15.06 6.55
C LEU A 144 5.85 -14.94 8.00
N GLU A 145 6.48 -14.01 8.73
CA GLU A 145 5.99 -13.61 10.04
C GLU A 145 4.66 -12.84 9.93
N ILE A 146 3.91 -12.78 11.02
CA ILE A 146 2.56 -12.17 11.04
C ILE A 146 2.58 -10.73 10.53
N TYR A 147 3.59 -9.94 10.93
CA TYR A 147 3.71 -8.54 10.47
C TYR A 147 4.03 -8.45 8.97
N GLN A 148 4.76 -9.42 8.43
CA GLN A 148 5.16 -9.49 7.01
C GLN A 148 3.98 -9.80 6.09
N LYS A 149 2.98 -10.52 6.58
CA LYS A 149 1.73 -10.78 5.86
C LYS A 149 0.92 -9.51 5.57
N GLN A 150 1.25 -8.40 6.22
CA GLN A 150 0.63 -7.09 6.01
C GLN A 150 1.46 -6.19 5.09
N SER A 151 2.38 -6.76 4.30
CA SER A 151 3.32 -5.99 3.45
C SER A 151 2.66 -5.08 2.43
N ASP A 152 1.40 -5.35 2.08
CA ASP A 152 0.63 -4.54 1.13
C ASP A 152 0.32 -3.14 1.69
N TYR A 153 0.30 -2.99 3.02
CA TYR A 153 0.08 -1.71 3.68
C TYR A 153 1.38 -0.94 3.97
N TRP A 154 2.54 -1.51 3.62
CA TRP A 154 3.84 -0.92 3.95
C TRP A 154 4.23 0.21 3.00
N ASP A 155 4.64 1.33 3.60
CA ASP A 155 5.38 2.38 2.92
C ASP A 155 6.89 2.08 2.86
N ASN A 156 7.66 3.02 2.32
CA ASN A 156 9.11 2.87 2.19
C ASN A 156 9.84 2.79 3.54
N THR A 157 9.32 3.45 4.57
CA THR A 157 9.88 3.43 5.93
C THR A 157 9.70 2.05 6.54
N MET A 158 8.49 1.50 6.46
CA MET A 158 8.19 0.14 6.93
C MET A 158 9.02 -0.91 6.17
N ARG A 159 9.20 -0.75 4.86
CA ARG A 159 10.07 -1.64 4.07
C ARG A 159 11.53 -1.56 4.52
N ALA A 160 12.04 -0.38 4.84
CA ALA A 160 13.39 -0.22 5.37
C ALA A 160 13.52 -0.85 6.77
N GLU A 161 12.53 -0.64 7.62
CA GLU A 161 12.47 -1.25 8.95
C GLU A 161 12.44 -2.77 8.89
N ASN A 162 11.66 -3.37 7.98
CA ASN A 162 11.69 -4.82 7.78
C ASN A 162 13.09 -5.33 7.38
N ARG A 163 13.86 -4.57 6.57
CA ARG A 163 15.25 -4.95 6.26
C ARG A 163 16.15 -4.92 7.50
N GLU A 164 15.94 -3.97 8.41
CA GLU A 164 16.67 -3.94 9.68
C GLU A 164 16.29 -5.14 10.56
N MET A 165 15.00 -5.48 10.63
CA MET A 165 14.51 -6.63 11.38
C MET A 165 15.07 -7.95 10.83
N GLU A 166 15.06 -8.15 9.51
CA GLU A 166 15.65 -9.33 8.86
C GLU A 166 17.16 -9.42 9.08
N TYR A 167 17.86 -8.27 9.12
CA TYR A 167 19.25 -8.22 9.52
C TYR A 167 19.44 -8.70 10.97
N SER A 168 18.66 -8.18 11.91
CA SER A 168 18.72 -8.58 13.33
C SER A 168 18.40 -10.07 13.53
N LYS A 169 17.46 -10.64 12.77
CA LYS A 169 17.15 -12.08 12.74
C LYS A 169 18.35 -12.89 12.29
N CYS A 170 18.92 -12.57 11.12
CA CYS A 170 20.10 -13.26 10.60
C CYS A 170 21.28 -13.15 11.58
N PHE A 171 21.53 -11.94 12.09
CA PHE A 171 22.63 -11.68 13.02
C PHE A 171 22.52 -12.55 14.27
N SER A 172 21.34 -12.59 14.89
CA SER A 172 21.10 -13.35 16.13
C SER A 172 21.28 -14.84 15.90
N LYS A 173 20.72 -15.37 14.80
CA LYS A 173 20.88 -16.78 14.41
C LYS A 173 22.34 -17.15 14.18
N ARG A 174 23.07 -16.37 13.36
CA ARG A 174 24.50 -16.62 13.09
C ARG A 174 25.33 -16.54 14.37
N THR A 175 25.03 -15.59 15.24
CA THR A 175 25.73 -15.42 16.52
C THR A 175 25.49 -16.62 17.44
N GLN A 176 24.27 -17.14 17.49
CA GLN A 176 23.97 -18.38 18.21
C GLN A 176 24.73 -19.59 17.64
N GLU A 177 24.74 -19.76 16.31
CA GLU A 177 25.53 -20.81 15.63
C GLU A 177 27.01 -20.72 16.01
N ARG A 178 27.56 -19.50 16.09
CA ARG A 178 28.95 -19.27 16.46
C ARG A 178 29.24 -19.57 17.92
N ILE A 179 28.33 -19.23 18.83
CA ILE A 179 28.45 -19.62 20.25
C ILE A 179 28.55 -21.14 20.37
N VAL A 180 27.69 -21.87 19.66
CA VAL A 180 27.73 -23.35 19.64
C VAL A 180 29.07 -23.85 19.10
N TYR A 181 29.58 -23.27 18.01
CA TYR A 181 30.90 -23.62 17.47
C TYR A 181 32.02 -23.40 18.50
N LEU A 182 32.09 -22.21 19.11
CA LEU A 182 33.13 -21.86 20.07
C LEU A 182 33.09 -22.80 21.29
N ASN A 183 31.90 -23.11 21.81
CA ASN A 183 31.76 -24.04 22.93
C ASN A 183 32.31 -25.45 22.64
N ASN A 184 32.46 -25.84 21.37
CA ASN A 184 32.91 -27.19 21.00
C ASN A 184 34.32 -27.21 20.39
N VAL A 185 34.95 -26.05 20.13
CA VAL A 185 36.20 -26.00 19.35
C VAL A 185 37.42 -26.56 20.11
N PHE A 186 37.36 -26.62 21.44
CA PHE A 186 38.41 -27.16 22.31
C PHE A 186 37.92 -28.26 23.26
N ASN A 187 36.69 -28.75 23.06
CA ASN A 187 36.16 -29.90 23.80
C ASN A 187 36.54 -31.23 23.15
#